data_AF-A0A382IUM1-F1
#
_entry.id   AF-A0A382IUM1-F1
#
_cell.length_a   1.000
_cell.length_b   1.000
_cell.length_c   1.000
_cell.angle_alpha   90.00
_cell.angle_beta   90.00
_cell.angle_gamma   90.00
#
_symmetry.space_group_name_H-M   'P 1'
#
loop_
_entity.id
_entity.type
_entity.pdbx_description
1 polymer ?
#
loop_
_entity_poly.entity_id
_entity_poly.type
_entity_poly.pdbx_seq_one_letter_code
_entity_poly.pdbx_strand_id
1 'polypeptide(L)'
;MSKLSVDEGMYRDAGYCVVPNLIPQDLICAARKRLEQIVTDRPTWSAAHFQDLDPSRCPGDEPVPAGIQRPALEEDTFARIAEHPRLAEAMGALLEGPVELFTDQLGVKHGWIDTEQGGRSYFHQDSWYWKVEPELGCNCWIPLHDVDVDAIALAVMPG
;
A
#
# COMPACT_ATOMS: atom_id res chain seq x y z
N MET A 1 19.52 -1.39 18.88
CA MET A 1 18.73 -1.45 17.64
C MET A 1 19.57 -0.82 16.55
N SER A 2 19.74 -1.44 15.38
CA SER A 2 20.44 -0.80 14.27
C SER A 2 19.65 0.44 13.84
N LYS A 3 20.35 1.53 13.54
CA LYS A 3 19.72 2.74 12.99
C LYS A 3 19.04 2.37 11.68
N LEU A 4 17.81 2.84 11.47
CA LEU A 4 17.16 2.73 10.17
C LEU A 4 18.01 3.48 9.14
N SER A 5 18.27 2.86 7.98
CA SER A 5 19.03 3.48 6.91
C SER A 5 18.07 3.80 5.77
N VAL A 6 17.86 5.09 5.52
CA VAL A 6 17.07 5.61 4.40
C VAL A 6 18.03 6.31 3.46
N ASP A 7 17.92 6.03 2.15
CA ASP A 7 18.75 6.68 1.13
C ASP A 7 18.07 7.96 0.64
N GLU A 8 18.24 9.04 1.41
CA GLU A 8 17.67 10.37 1.10
C GLU A 8 18.18 10.91 -0.25
N GLY A 9 19.41 10.56 -0.64
CA GLY A 9 20.00 10.97 -1.93
C GLY A 9 19.28 10.30 -3.09
N MET A 10 19.11 8.97 -3.02
CA MET A 10 18.34 8.22 -4.01
C MET A 10 16.90 8.73 -4.09
N TYR A 11 16.25 9.00 -2.95
CA TYR A 11 14.88 9.52 -2.96
C TYR A 11 14.79 10.88 -3.67
N ARG A 12 15.74 11.79 -3.42
CA ARG A 12 15.77 13.12 -4.04
C ARG A 12 16.06 13.06 -5.54
N ASP A 13 16.96 12.18 -5.96
CA ASP A 13 17.42 12.10 -7.35
C ASP A 13 16.51 11.25 -8.23
N ALA A 14 15.90 10.19 -7.68
CA ALA A 14 15.12 9.20 -8.42
C ALA A 14 13.61 9.21 -8.09
N GLY A 15 13.18 9.94 -7.06
CA GLY A 15 11.79 9.99 -6.61
C GLY A 15 11.32 8.76 -5.82
N TYR A 16 12.23 7.83 -5.49
CA TYR A 16 11.92 6.65 -4.66
C TYR A 16 13.17 6.12 -3.94
N CYS A 17 12.97 5.35 -2.88
CA CYS A 17 14.04 4.57 -2.25
C CYS A 17 13.47 3.25 -1.69
N VAL A 18 14.33 2.28 -1.42
CA VAL A 18 13.94 0.99 -0.83
C VAL A 18 14.49 0.90 0.58
N VAL A 19 13.61 0.70 1.56
CA VAL A 19 13.99 0.57 2.98
C VAL A 19 13.72 -0.87 3.45
N PRO A 20 14.73 -1.75 3.44
CA PRO A 20 14.54 -3.14 3.84
C PRO A 20 14.24 -3.25 5.34
N ASN A 21 13.38 -4.18 5.73
CA ASN A 21 13.02 -4.45 7.13
C ASN A 21 12.45 -3.23 7.88
N LEU A 22 11.79 -2.31 7.16
CA LEU A 22 11.15 -1.13 7.73
C LEU A 22 10.10 -1.52 8.80
N ILE A 23 9.24 -2.47 8.45
CA ILE A 23 8.20 -3.03 9.32
C ILE A 23 8.60 -4.45 9.75
N PRO A 24 8.45 -4.81 11.04
CA PRO A 24 8.68 -6.16 11.52
C PRO A 24 7.85 -7.22 10.78
N GLN A 25 8.48 -8.34 10.44
CA GLN A 25 7.87 -9.41 9.65
C GLN A 25 6.62 -10.03 10.30
N ASP A 26 6.55 -10.06 11.63
CA ASP A 26 5.38 -10.56 12.35
C ASP A 26 4.14 -9.68 12.12
N LEU A 27 4.31 -8.36 12.01
CA LEU A 27 3.22 -7.45 11.66
C LEU A 27 2.77 -7.66 10.22
N ILE A 28 3.71 -7.80 9.28
CA ILE A 28 3.41 -8.09 7.87
C ILE A 28 2.64 -9.41 7.75
N CYS A 29 3.09 -10.46 8.43
CA CYS A 29 2.41 -11.75 8.44
C CYS A 29 0.99 -11.66 9.05
N ALA A 30 0.81 -10.89 10.12
CA ALA A 30 -0.50 -10.68 10.74
C ALA A 30 -1.45 -9.93 9.80
N ALA A 31 -1.00 -8.85 9.18
CA ALA A 31 -1.79 -8.07 8.23
C ALA A 31 -2.13 -8.87 6.97
N ARG A 32 -1.18 -9.64 6.42
CA ARG A 32 -1.45 -10.56 5.30
C ARG A 32 -2.54 -11.56 5.64
N LYS A 33 -2.39 -12.27 6.77
CA LYS A 33 -3.38 -13.26 7.21
C LYS A 33 -4.76 -12.63 7.40
N ARG A 34 -4.81 -11.42 7.95
CA ARG A 34 -6.08 -10.70 8.13
C ARG A 34 -6.69 -10.26 6.82
N LEU A 35 -5.90 -9.76 5.88
CA LEU A 35 -6.36 -9.43 4.53
C LEU A 35 -6.94 -10.66 3.81
N GLU A 36 -6.26 -11.80 3.85
CA GLU A 36 -6.75 -13.07 3.27
C GLU A 36 -8.11 -13.48 3.85
N GLN A 37 -8.33 -13.26 5.15
CA GLN A 37 -9.64 -13.47 5.79
C GLN A 37 -10.68 -12.47 5.29
N ILE A 38 -10.38 -11.18 5.21
CA ILE A 38 -11.32 -10.13 4.75
C ILE A 38 -11.76 -10.37 3.30
N VAL A 39 -10.84 -10.83 2.44
CA VAL A 39 -11.15 -11.15 1.04
C VAL A 39 -12.13 -12.33 0.93
N THR A 40 -12.09 -13.26 1.89
CA THR A 40 -12.98 -14.43 1.93
C THR A 40 -14.30 -14.15 2.65
N ASP A 41 -14.22 -13.43 3.78
CA ASP A 41 -15.31 -13.11 4.68
C ASP A 41 -15.21 -11.63 5.09
N ARG A 42 -15.97 -10.80 4.37
CA ARG A 42 -15.92 -9.35 4.48
C ARG A 42 -16.44 -8.93 5.86
N PRO A 43 -15.68 -8.12 6.64
CA PRO A 43 -16.14 -7.65 7.93
C PRO A 43 -17.28 -6.64 7.76
N THR A 44 -18.04 -6.41 8.83
CA THR A 44 -19.16 -5.46 8.87
C THR A 44 -18.71 -4.01 9.01
N TRP A 45 -17.75 -3.58 8.19
CA TRP A 45 -17.34 -2.17 8.10
C TRP A 45 -18.27 -1.41 7.16
N SER A 46 -18.16 -0.07 7.15
CA SER A 46 -18.87 0.73 6.16
C SER A 46 -18.48 0.31 4.74
N ALA A 47 -19.47 0.17 3.86
CA ALA A 47 -19.24 -0.18 2.45
C ALA A 47 -18.31 0.82 1.74
N ALA A 48 -18.22 2.06 2.23
CA ALA A 48 -17.31 3.08 1.71
C ALA A 48 -15.82 2.73 1.84
N HIS A 49 -15.46 1.77 2.71
CA HIS A 49 -14.09 1.27 2.82
C HIS A 49 -13.72 0.32 1.68
N PHE A 50 -14.68 -0.25 0.96
CA PHE A 50 -14.41 -1.27 -0.05
C PHE A 50 -14.52 -0.70 -1.46
N GLN A 51 -13.46 -0.88 -2.23
CA GLN A 51 -13.44 -0.64 -3.66
C GLN A 51 -13.51 -1.99 -4.36
N ASP A 52 -14.73 -2.34 -4.77
CA ASP A 52 -15.00 -3.60 -5.44
C ASP A 52 -14.68 -3.52 -6.93
N LEU A 53 -14.27 -4.66 -7.51
CA LEU A 53 -14.15 -4.81 -8.94
C LEU A 53 -15.53 -4.65 -9.61
N ASP A 54 -15.52 -4.19 -10.86
CA ASP A 54 -16.69 -4.25 -11.72
C ASP A 54 -17.21 -5.70 -11.79
N PRO A 55 -18.46 -5.98 -11.42
CA PRO A 55 -19.01 -7.33 -11.42
C PRO A 55 -18.87 -8.06 -12.77
N SER A 56 -18.90 -7.34 -13.89
CA SER A 56 -18.71 -7.92 -15.22
C SER A 56 -17.32 -8.51 -15.46
N ARG A 57 -16.36 -8.16 -14.59
CA ARG A 57 -14.98 -8.65 -14.62
C ARG A 57 -14.73 -9.77 -13.61
N CYS A 58 -15.71 -10.13 -12.78
CA CYS A 58 -15.56 -11.12 -11.72
C CYS A 58 -15.93 -12.53 -12.21
N PRO A 59 -15.34 -13.60 -11.61
CA PRO A 59 -15.71 -14.99 -11.94
C PRO A 59 -17.12 -15.40 -11.46
N GLY A 60 -17.76 -14.58 -10.63
CA GLY A 60 -19.08 -14.82 -10.07
C GLY A 60 -19.74 -13.52 -9.61
N ASP A 61 -20.94 -13.64 -9.05
CA ASP A 61 -21.83 -12.51 -8.75
C ASP A 61 -21.52 -11.81 -7.42
N GLU A 62 -20.66 -12.39 -6.58
CA GLU A 62 -20.29 -11.82 -5.29
C GLU A 62 -19.30 -10.65 -5.43
N PRO A 63 -19.42 -9.60 -4.60
CA PRO A 63 -18.49 -8.47 -4.64
C PRO A 63 -17.05 -8.87 -4.30
N VAL A 64 -16.13 -8.62 -5.22
CA VAL A 64 -14.70 -8.92 -5.05
C VAL A 64 -13.92 -7.63 -4.76
N PRO A 65 -13.26 -7.51 -3.59
CA PRO A 65 -12.50 -6.31 -3.26
C PRO A 65 -11.21 -6.21 -4.08
N ALA A 66 -10.96 -5.04 -4.65
CA ALA A 66 -9.68 -4.66 -5.27
C ALA A 66 -8.89 -3.69 -4.38
N GLY A 67 -9.58 -2.91 -3.56
CA GLY A 67 -9.00 -1.96 -2.63
C GLY A 67 -9.79 -1.91 -1.33
N ILE A 68 -9.08 -1.71 -0.22
CA ILE A 68 -9.66 -1.46 1.11
C ILE A 68 -9.05 -0.15 1.61
N GLN A 69 -9.91 0.81 1.91
CA GLN A 69 -9.56 2.17 2.27
C GLN A 69 -9.58 2.34 3.79
N ARG A 70 -8.58 3.01 4.35
CA ARG A 70 -8.46 3.30 5.79
C ARG A 70 -8.65 2.11 6.75
N PRO A 71 -8.12 0.91 6.47
CA PRO A 71 -8.26 -0.23 7.36
C PRO A 71 -7.65 -0.01 8.76
N ALA A 72 -6.69 0.89 8.92
CA ALA A 72 -6.14 1.27 10.22
C ALA A 72 -7.18 1.91 11.17
N LEU A 73 -8.23 2.54 10.64
CA LEU A 73 -9.32 3.08 11.47
C LEU A 73 -10.22 1.98 12.04
N GLU A 74 -10.22 0.80 11.40
CA GLU A 74 -11.15 -0.27 11.69
C GLU A 74 -10.50 -1.39 12.52
N GLU A 75 -9.21 -1.69 12.29
CA GLU A 75 -8.51 -2.78 12.99
C GLU A 75 -7.05 -2.45 13.36
N ASP A 76 -6.72 -2.73 14.63
CA ASP A 76 -5.38 -2.54 15.22
C ASP A 76 -4.28 -3.28 14.43
N THR A 77 -4.60 -4.42 13.82
CA THR A 77 -3.66 -5.18 12.98
C THR A 77 -3.06 -4.32 11.86
N PHE A 78 -3.86 -3.41 11.29
CA PHE A 78 -3.42 -2.50 10.23
C PHE A 78 -2.86 -1.19 10.81
N ALA A 79 -3.46 -0.66 11.89
CA ALA A 79 -2.98 0.54 12.57
C ALA A 79 -1.53 0.40 13.04
N ARG A 80 -1.15 -0.78 13.57
CA ARG A 80 0.22 -1.07 14.01
C ARG A 80 1.27 -0.98 12.91
N ILE A 81 0.87 -1.06 11.63
CA ILE A 81 1.75 -0.84 10.48
C ILE A 81 1.70 0.63 10.06
N ALA A 82 0.49 1.18 9.86
CA ALA A 82 0.28 2.54 9.38
C ALA A 82 0.86 3.61 10.32
N GLU A 83 0.87 3.34 11.62
CA GLU A 83 1.39 4.23 12.67
C GLU A 83 2.75 3.77 13.23
N HIS A 84 3.43 2.84 12.55
CA HIS A 84 4.65 2.25 13.08
C HIS A 84 5.76 3.32 13.25
N PRO A 85 6.46 3.42 14.40
CA PRO A 85 7.45 4.46 14.63
C PRO A 85 8.58 4.54 13.61
N ARG A 86 9.03 3.39 13.08
CA ARG A 86 10.05 3.37 12.00
C ARG A 86 9.54 3.93 10.68
N LEU A 87 8.25 3.78 10.39
CA LEU A 87 7.64 4.37 9.19
C LEU A 87 7.62 5.90 9.34
N ALA A 88 7.19 6.41 10.50
CA ALA A 88 7.22 7.85 10.78
C ALA A 88 8.65 8.42 10.74
N GLU A 89 9.63 7.71 11.31
CA GLU A 89 11.05 8.10 11.25
C GLU A 89 11.56 8.15 9.79
N ALA A 90 11.24 7.14 8.98
CA ALA A 90 11.62 7.12 7.56
C ALA A 90 11.00 8.28 6.79
N MET A 91 9.69 8.50 6.96
CA MET A 91 8.96 9.56 6.26
C MET A 91 9.45 10.94 6.68
N GLY A 92 9.75 11.14 7.97
CA GLY A 92 10.29 12.41 8.45
C GLY A 92 11.69 12.71 7.93
N ALA A 93 12.51 11.68 7.68
CA ALA A 93 13.79 11.85 7.00
C ALA A 93 13.60 12.25 5.52
N LEU A 94 12.70 11.57 4.80
CA LEU A 94 12.44 11.83 3.38
C LEU A 94 11.77 13.18 3.10
N LEU A 95 10.87 13.61 3.98
CA LEU A 95 10.12 14.87 3.88
C LEU A 95 10.77 16.01 4.68
N GLU A 96 11.95 15.77 5.27
CA GLU A 96 12.75 16.75 6.01
C GLU A 96 11.98 17.46 7.16
N GLY A 97 11.10 16.74 7.88
CA GLY A 97 10.25 17.36 8.87
C GLY A 97 9.31 16.42 9.65
N PRO A 98 8.45 16.98 10.51
CA PRO A 98 7.38 16.22 11.15
C PRO A 98 6.38 15.74 10.09
N VAL A 99 5.82 14.55 10.31
CA VAL A 99 4.90 13.90 9.37
C VAL A 99 3.62 13.44 10.07
N GLU A 100 2.55 13.32 9.31
CA GLU A 100 1.27 12.76 9.74
C GLU A 100 0.76 11.73 8.73
N LEU A 101 -0.02 10.76 9.21
CA LEU A 101 -0.66 9.77 8.34
C LEU A 101 -1.83 10.45 7.60
N PHE A 102 -1.70 10.59 6.29
CA PHE A 102 -2.78 11.13 5.45
C PHE A 102 -3.87 10.08 5.15
N THR A 103 -3.44 8.88 4.74
CA THR A 103 -4.33 7.73 4.48
C THR A 103 -3.53 6.44 4.44
N ASP A 104 -4.21 5.31 4.65
CA ASP A 104 -3.71 3.96 4.41
C ASP A 104 -4.68 3.17 3.51
N GLN A 105 -4.13 2.23 2.73
CA GLN A 105 -4.89 1.41 1.79
C GLN A 105 -4.28 0.01 1.68
N LEU A 106 -5.13 -0.99 1.49
CA LEU A 106 -4.72 -2.33 1.06
C LEU A 106 -5.17 -2.54 -0.38
N GLY A 107 -4.24 -2.89 -1.27
CA GLY A 107 -4.54 -3.29 -2.63
C GLY A 107 -4.57 -4.81 -2.78
N VAL A 108 -5.58 -5.35 -3.46
CA VAL A 108 -5.68 -6.77 -3.79
C VAL A 108 -5.63 -6.93 -5.31
N LYS A 109 -4.61 -7.65 -5.79
CA LYS A 109 -4.46 -8.00 -7.20
C LYS A 109 -4.81 -9.48 -7.38
N HIS A 110 -5.84 -9.74 -8.18
CA HIS A 110 -6.35 -11.09 -8.39
C HIS A 110 -5.67 -11.76 -9.59
N GLY A 111 -5.04 -12.90 -9.35
CA GLY A 111 -4.25 -13.62 -10.38
C GLY A 111 -5.09 -14.20 -11.53
N TRP A 112 -6.41 -14.32 -11.38
CA TRP A 112 -7.30 -14.76 -12.44
C TRP A 112 -7.66 -13.64 -13.45
N ILE A 113 -7.21 -12.40 -13.23
CA ILE A 113 -7.37 -11.30 -14.19
C ILE A 113 -6.33 -11.44 -15.31
N ASP A 114 -6.74 -12.07 -16.40
CA ASP A 114 -5.88 -12.38 -17.57
C ASP A 114 -6.15 -11.47 -18.78
N THR A 115 -6.16 -10.15 -18.55
CA THR A 115 -6.23 -9.16 -19.64
C THR A 115 -4.82 -8.74 -20.08
N GLU A 116 -4.69 -8.07 -21.23
CA GLU A 116 -3.39 -7.52 -21.66
C GLU A 116 -2.77 -6.58 -20.62
N GLN A 117 -3.58 -5.83 -19.87
CA GLN A 117 -3.15 -5.02 -18.72
C GLN A 117 -2.98 -5.87 -17.45
N GLY A 118 -3.65 -7.02 -17.35
CA GLY A 118 -3.75 -7.80 -16.12
C GLY A 118 -4.30 -6.95 -14.96
N GLY A 119 -3.87 -7.27 -13.73
CA GLY A 119 -4.13 -6.46 -12.54
C GLY A 119 -3.32 -5.16 -12.44
N ARG A 120 -2.46 -4.80 -13.40
CA ARG A 120 -1.54 -3.64 -13.29
C ARG A 120 -2.28 -2.31 -13.27
N SER A 121 -1.75 -1.37 -12.48
CA SER A 121 -2.19 0.03 -12.54
C SER A 121 -1.46 0.75 -13.68
N TYR A 122 -2.14 1.69 -14.34
CA TYR A 122 -1.48 2.58 -15.31
C TYR A 122 -0.51 3.52 -14.60
N PHE A 123 0.50 4.04 -15.30
CA PHE A 123 1.36 5.10 -14.75
C PHE A 123 0.52 6.34 -14.41
N HIS A 124 0.75 6.86 -13.20
CA HIS A 124 0.11 8.07 -12.70
C HIS A 124 0.98 8.69 -11.60
N GLN A 125 0.61 9.91 -11.18
CA GLN A 125 1.13 10.55 -9.98
C GLN A 125 0.01 10.72 -8.97
N ASP A 126 0.26 10.25 -7.75
CA ASP A 126 -0.73 10.25 -6.67
C ASP A 126 -1.15 11.67 -6.25
N SER A 127 -0.23 12.63 -6.29
CA SER A 127 -0.48 14.06 -6.02
C SER A 127 -1.68 14.62 -6.79
N TRP A 128 -1.88 14.17 -8.03
CA TRP A 128 -3.01 14.59 -8.86
C TRP A 128 -4.37 14.15 -8.27
N TYR A 129 -4.44 12.97 -7.66
CA TYR A 129 -5.65 12.44 -7.03
C TYR A 129 -5.87 13.07 -5.65
N TRP A 130 -4.80 13.14 -4.84
CA TRP A 130 -4.87 13.63 -3.47
C TRP A 130 -4.97 15.14 -3.33
N LYS A 131 -4.68 15.88 -4.40
CA LYS A 131 -4.62 17.35 -4.40
C LYS A 131 -3.62 17.87 -3.37
N VAL A 132 -2.51 17.15 -3.23
CA VAL A 132 -1.36 17.49 -2.39
C VAL A 132 -0.19 17.81 -3.31
N GLU A 133 0.56 18.87 -3.01
CA GLU A 133 1.79 19.19 -3.76
C GLU A 133 2.77 18.01 -3.67
N PRO A 134 3.42 17.59 -4.78
CA PRO A 134 4.25 16.38 -4.80
C PRO A 134 5.31 16.33 -3.70
N GLU A 135 5.89 17.46 -3.33
CA GLU A 135 6.96 17.57 -2.33
C GLU A 135 6.46 17.41 -0.89
N LEU A 136 5.14 17.51 -0.65
CA LEU A 136 4.54 17.44 0.69
C LEU A 136 4.05 16.03 1.05
N GLY A 137 4.04 15.10 0.10
CA GLY A 137 3.54 13.75 0.28
C GLY A 137 4.57 12.68 -0.08
N CYS A 138 4.58 11.59 0.68
CA CYS A 138 5.35 10.40 0.34
C CYS A 138 4.52 9.15 0.65
N ASN A 139 4.46 8.22 -0.30
CA ASN A 139 3.78 6.94 -0.12
C ASN A 139 4.77 5.86 0.30
N CYS A 140 4.37 5.01 1.26
CA CYS A 140 5.06 3.77 1.57
C CYS A 140 4.32 2.60 0.94
N TRP A 141 4.92 1.97 -0.07
CA TRP A 141 4.39 0.72 -0.59
C TRP A 141 5.05 -0.46 0.12
N ILE A 142 4.25 -1.27 0.81
CA ILE A 142 4.71 -2.42 1.59
C ILE A 142 4.07 -3.69 1.02
N PRO A 143 4.86 -4.62 0.46
CA PRO A 143 4.32 -5.89 0.00
C PRO A 143 3.91 -6.77 1.19
N LEU A 144 2.67 -7.29 1.14
CA LEU A 144 2.21 -8.29 2.11
C LEU A 144 2.56 -9.72 1.70
N HIS A 145 2.65 -9.97 0.39
CA HIS A 145 3.16 -11.21 -0.20
C HIS A 145 4.51 -10.95 -0.87
N ASP A 146 5.27 -12.00 -1.13
CA ASP A 146 6.42 -11.88 -2.03
C ASP A 146 5.91 -11.43 -3.41
N VAL A 147 6.56 -10.41 -3.96
CA VAL A 147 6.21 -9.84 -5.27
C VAL A 147 7.45 -9.76 -6.16
N ASP A 148 7.23 -10.08 -7.42
CA ASP A 148 8.20 -9.91 -8.50
C ASP A 148 7.50 -9.28 -9.71
N VAL A 149 8.17 -9.27 -10.85
CA VAL A 149 7.62 -8.73 -12.10
C VAL A 149 6.35 -9.46 -12.55
N ASP A 150 6.25 -10.77 -12.29
CA ASP A 150 5.12 -11.60 -12.71
C ASP A 150 3.94 -11.43 -11.74
N ALA A 151 4.21 -11.15 -10.47
CA ALA A 151 3.24 -10.80 -9.44
C ALA A 151 2.88 -9.30 -9.38
N ILE A 152 3.24 -8.52 -10.42
CA ILE A 152 2.88 -7.11 -10.55
C ILE A 152 3.51 -6.24 -9.43
N ALA A 153 4.80 -6.44 -9.17
CA ALA A 153 5.58 -5.52 -8.33
C ALA A 153 5.47 -4.07 -8.83
N LEU A 154 5.56 -3.12 -7.90
CA LEU A 154 5.46 -1.69 -8.21
C LEU A 154 6.54 -1.28 -9.21
N ALA A 155 6.13 -0.69 -10.32
CA ALA A 155 7.01 -0.04 -11.28
C ALA A 155 6.99 1.47 -11.05
N VAL A 156 8.17 2.08 -11.06
CA VAL A 156 8.36 3.53 -10.93
C VAL A 156 9.11 4.05 -12.15
N MET A 157 8.84 5.29 -12.54
CA MET A 157 9.63 6.02 -13.54
C MET A 157 10.59 6.95 -12.78
N PRO A 158 11.91 6.66 -12.74
CA PRO A 158 12.85 7.49 -12.01
C PRO A 158 13.09 8.85 -12.68
N GLY A 159 13.35 9.88 -11.86
CA GLY A 159 13.68 11.26 -12.28
C GLY A 159 12.49 12.20 -12.15
#